data_AF-D5CTY7-F1
#
_entry.id   AF-D5CTY7-F1
#
_cell.length_a   1.000
_cell.length_b   1.000
_cell.length_c   1.000
_cell.angle_alpha   90.00
_cell.angle_beta   90.00
_cell.angle_gamma   90.00
#
_symmetry.space_group_name_H-M   'P 1'
#
loop_
_entity.id
_entity.type
_entity.pdbx_description
1 polymer ?
#
loop_
_entity_poly.entity_id
_entity_poly.type
_entity_poly.pdbx_seq_one_letter_code
_entity_poly.pdbx_strand_id
1 'polypeptide(L)'
;MNEGRSGEEIPTNPTQDSIQEILHKVIIAHQQALSLLQQTEAAYGRLVPHQLLNLLEAKSIVDVKLGDQVERKMTIMFSDIRDFTPLSESMTPSENFEFINSYLSQMEPVISRHRGIIDKYIGDTIMALFEHGADDAVSGAIAMLERLAYYNAGRERAGYAPVNIGIGLNTGVVMIGTVGGINRMDSTVIGDAVNLTARLEEATKTYHAPLIISQNTLYDLADPKKYDIRFLDRIRVKGKSQPLSIYEIFDNDPEELRNSKRDTLAMFEKAVAYYHLKDVAKSIPLLKQCIDISPNDYPALIYLERCYEFQATGQHFGTGELQNGLMWKEEHTGLAKVDDAHRLLMERINILTARIDQNECGDFADIFPFLTQHAQHLFPIEEKLMREHNYPFAEGHAQEHKRFIENFTELEKKAGNHMEDPRYLAFRTELLLLDWFASHATKADRHFARSLLTNKPK
;
A
#
# COMPACT_ATOMS: atom_id res chain seq x y z
N MET A 1 96.03 23.29 -9.97
CA MET A 1 94.74 23.93 -9.69
C MET A 1 93.66 23.06 -10.31
N ASN A 2 92.79 22.53 -9.46
CA ASN A 2 91.54 21.87 -9.83
C ASN A 2 90.70 22.78 -10.73
N GLU A 3 89.99 22.22 -11.69
CA GLU A 3 88.57 22.52 -11.87
C GLU A 3 87.92 21.34 -12.61
N GLY A 4 86.95 20.73 -11.92
CA GLY A 4 86.32 19.48 -12.30
C GLY A 4 85.31 19.66 -13.42
N ARG A 5 85.33 18.72 -14.37
CA ARG A 5 84.17 18.44 -15.22
C ARG A 5 83.11 17.77 -14.36
N SER A 6 82.01 18.48 -14.12
CA SER A 6 80.75 17.90 -13.65
C SER A 6 80.25 16.90 -14.69
N GLY A 7 80.46 15.61 -14.43
CA GLY A 7 79.76 14.55 -15.15
C GLY A 7 78.29 14.58 -14.72
N GLU A 8 77.38 14.73 -15.69
CA GLU A 8 75.99 14.36 -15.50
C GLU A 8 75.93 12.87 -15.15
N GLU A 9 75.47 12.54 -13.95
CA GLU A 9 75.13 11.17 -13.58
C GLU A 9 73.98 10.70 -14.47
N ILE A 10 74.27 9.79 -15.40
CA ILE A 10 73.25 9.04 -16.13
C ILE A 10 72.48 8.22 -15.08
N PRO A 11 71.14 8.33 -14.98
CA PRO A 11 70.40 7.54 -14.02
C PRO A 11 70.60 6.05 -14.35
N THR A 12 71.17 5.31 -13.39
CA THR A 12 71.30 3.85 -13.48
C THR A 12 69.93 3.23 -13.68
N ASN A 13 69.75 2.46 -14.76
CA ASN A 13 68.52 1.70 -15.00
C ASN A 13 68.21 0.84 -13.76
N PRO A 14 66.95 0.84 -13.28
CA PRO A 14 66.58 0.09 -12.08
C PRO A 14 66.89 -1.40 -12.28
N THR A 15 67.52 -2.02 -11.28
CA THR A 15 67.80 -3.47 -11.29
C THR A 15 66.48 -4.24 -11.29
N GLN A 16 66.46 -5.44 -11.88
CA GLN A 16 65.25 -6.27 -11.97
C GLN A 16 64.60 -6.52 -10.59
N ASP A 17 65.44 -6.68 -9.55
CA ASP A 17 64.99 -6.81 -8.15
C ASP A 17 64.30 -5.54 -7.63
N SER A 18 64.82 -4.35 -7.97
CA SER A 18 64.21 -3.07 -7.59
C SER A 18 62.86 -2.83 -8.29
N ILE A 19 62.73 -3.27 -9.54
CA ILE A 19 61.45 -3.21 -10.29
C ILE A 19 60.44 -4.14 -9.62
N GLN A 20 60.84 -5.35 -9.22
CA GLN A 20 59.96 -6.33 -8.58
C GLN A 20 59.49 -5.87 -7.20
N GLU A 21 60.37 -5.23 -6.41
CA GLU A 21 60.00 -4.65 -5.11
C GLU A 21 59.04 -3.47 -5.26
N ILE A 22 59.25 -2.60 -6.25
CA ILE A 22 58.32 -1.50 -6.58
C ILE A 22 56.98 -2.08 -7.03
N LEU A 23 56.95 -3.07 -7.92
CA LEU A 23 55.72 -3.73 -8.37
C LEU A 23 54.94 -4.32 -7.19
N HIS A 24 55.64 -4.98 -6.26
CA HIS A 24 55.04 -5.55 -5.07
C HIS A 24 54.41 -4.48 -4.17
N LYS A 25 55.12 -3.37 -3.92
CA LYS A 25 54.58 -2.22 -3.15
C LYS A 25 53.37 -1.59 -3.85
N VAL A 26 53.39 -1.46 -5.18
CA VAL A 26 52.27 -0.92 -5.96
C VAL A 26 51.06 -1.86 -5.90
N ILE A 27 51.26 -3.18 -6.01
CA ILE A 27 50.17 -4.16 -5.89
C ILE A 27 49.53 -4.09 -4.50
N ILE A 28 50.33 -4.05 -3.43
CA ILE A 28 49.81 -3.93 -2.06
C ILE A 28 49.03 -2.63 -1.89
N ALA A 29 49.59 -1.50 -2.34
CA ALA A 29 48.92 -0.20 -2.26
C ALA A 29 47.59 -0.20 -3.05
N HIS A 30 47.57 -0.84 -4.22
CA HIS A 30 46.35 -0.99 -5.04
C HIS A 30 45.30 -1.86 -4.34
N GLN A 31 45.70 -2.98 -3.74
CA GLN A 31 44.80 -3.84 -2.96
C GLN A 31 44.22 -3.11 -1.75
N GLN A 32 45.04 -2.35 -1.03
CA GLN A 32 44.59 -1.52 0.10
C GLN A 32 43.61 -0.44 -0.35
N ALA A 33 43.87 0.24 -1.46
CA ALA A 33 42.97 1.24 -2.02
C ALA A 33 41.63 0.63 -2.43
N LEU A 34 41.63 -0.52 -3.10
CA LEU A 34 40.41 -1.25 -3.47
C LEU A 34 39.61 -1.69 -2.23
N SER A 35 40.29 -2.22 -1.21
CA SER A 35 39.64 -2.60 0.05
C SER A 35 39.01 -1.40 0.76
N LEU A 36 39.69 -0.25 0.78
CA LEU A 36 39.15 0.97 1.40
C LEU A 36 37.93 1.49 0.63
N LEU A 37 37.99 1.47 -0.71
CA LEU A 37 36.86 1.83 -1.57
C LEU A 37 35.66 0.94 -1.32
N GLN A 38 35.83 -0.38 -1.24
CA GLN A 38 34.75 -1.33 -0.91
C GLN A 38 34.16 -1.09 0.48
N GLN A 39 35.00 -0.83 1.49
CA GLN A 39 34.51 -0.52 2.84
C GLN A 39 33.73 0.79 2.88
N THR A 40 34.20 1.79 2.14
CA THR A 40 33.57 3.11 2.05
C THR A 40 32.25 3.02 1.30
N GLU A 41 32.21 2.31 0.18
CA GLU A 41 30.98 2.00 -0.55
C GLU A 41 29.97 1.27 0.37
N ALA A 42 30.41 0.20 1.05
CA ALA A 42 29.55 -0.54 1.96
C ALA A 42 29.03 0.32 3.14
N ALA A 43 29.83 1.27 3.62
CA ALA A 43 29.40 2.23 4.64
C ALA A 43 28.36 3.21 4.10
N TYR A 44 28.57 3.77 2.91
CA TYR A 44 27.59 4.65 2.25
C TYR A 44 26.31 3.90 1.84
N GLY A 45 26.41 2.63 1.45
CA GLY A 45 25.26 1.79 1.12
C GLY A 45 24.30 1.55 2.29
N ARG A 46 24.75 1.74 3.54
CA ARG A 46 23.88 1.75 4.74
C ARG A 46 23.05 3.02 4.86
N LEU A 47 23.46 4.10 4.18
CA LEU A 47 22.77 5.39 4.16
C LEU A 47 21.95 5.59 2.88
N VAL A 48 22.33 4.93 1.78
CA VAL A 48 21.62 4.94 0.50
C VAL A 48 21.46 3.50 0.02
N PRO A 49 20.28 2.87 0.19
CA PRO A 49 20.09 1.46 -0.15
C PRO A 49 20.35 1.18 -1.63
N HIS A 50 21.26 0.26 -1.94
CA HIS A 50 21.53 -0.17 -3.33
C HIS A 50 20.28 -0.70 -4.04
N GLN A 51 19.34 -1.27 -3.29
CA GLN A 51 18.07 -1.77 -3.82
C GLN A 51 17.23 -0.64 -4.46
N LEU A 52 17.34 0.58 -3.96
CA LEU A 52 16.66 1.74 -4.52
C LEU A 52 17.25 2.16 -5.88
N LEU A 53 18.54 1.89 -6.11
CA LEU A 53 19.18 2.10 -7.42
C LEU A 53 18.67 1.10 -8.46
N ASN A 54 18.44 -0.15 -8.05
CA ASN A 54 17.84 -1.16 -8.93
C ASN A 54 16.43 -0.74 -9.34
N LEU A 55 15.65 -0.16 -8.40
CA LEU A 55 14.32 0.37 -8.71
C LEU A 55 14.39 1.48 -9.77
N LEU A 56 15.41 2.35 -9.72
CA LEU A 56 15.72 3.39 -10.72
C LEU A 56 16.31 2.87 -12.04
N GLU A 57 16.47 1.55 -12.21
CA GLU A 57 17.16 0.92 -13.37
C GLU A 57 18.61 1.39 -13.56
N ALA A 58 19.22 1.96 -12.51
CA ALA A 58 20.59 2.43 -12.55
C ALA A 58 21.56 1.27 -12.25
N LYS A 59 22.59 1.13 -13.08
CA LYS A 59 23.64 0.10 -12.89
C LYS A 59 24.61 0.46 -11.77
N SER A 60 24.77 1.75 -11.48
CA SER A 60 25.61 2.26 -10.42
C SER A 60 25.12 3.62 -9.93
N ILE A 61 25.49 3.99 -8.70
CA ILE A 61 25.23 5.32 -8.13
C ILE A 61 25.83 6.45 -9.00
N VAL A 62 26.90 6.18 -9.75
CA VAL A 62 27.52 7.17 -10.66
C VAL A 62 26.67 7.46 -11.89
N ASP A 63 25.75 6.56 -12.25
CA ASP A 63 24.86 6.73 -13.40
C ASP A 63 23.63 7.58 -13.05
N VAL A 64 23.32 7.73 -11.76
CA VAL A 64 22.14 8.43 -11.26
C VAL A 64 22.33 9.95 -11.39
N LYS A 65 21.40 10.60 -12.08
CA LYS A 65 21.36 12.05 -12.27
C LYS A 65 20.15 12.64 -11.58
N LEU A 66 20.24 13.93 -11.28
CA LEU A 66 19.11 14.71 -10.74
C LEU A 66 17.96 14.72 -11.75
N GLY A 67 16.76 14.33 -11.29
CA GLY A 67 15.56 14.27 -12.10
C GLY A 67 15.36 12.94 -12.84
N ASP A 68 16.28 11.98 -12.69
CA ASP A 68 16.02 10.61 -13.12
C ASP A 68 14.80 10.08 -12.36
N GLN A 69 13.87 9.48 -13.10
CA GLN A 69 12.62 9.00 -12.55
C GLN A 69 12.09 7.81 -13.34
N VAL A 70 11.38 6.93 -12.64
CA VAL A 70 10.77 5.75 -13.23
C VAL A 70 9.45 5.42 -12.54
N GLU A 71 8.47 5.03 -13.33
CA GLU A 71 7.18 4.58 -12.81
C GLU A 71 7.22 3.08 -12.46
N ARG A 72 6.63 2.76 -11.31
CA ARG A 72 6.46 1.38 -10.82
C ARG A 72 5.08 1.20 -10.20
N LYS A 73 4.44 0.06 -10.44
CA LYS A 73 3.31 -0.40 -9.61
C LYS A 73 3.91 -1.16 -8.43
N MET A 74 3.66 -0.70 -7.21
CA MET A 74 4.21 -1.31 -5.99
C MET A 74 3.16 -1.32 -4.89
N THR A 75 3.37 -2.18 -3.89
CA THR A 75 2.68 -2.06 -2.61
C THR A 75 3.56 -1.27 -1.66
N ILE A 76 3.02 -0.16 -1.13
CA ILE A 76 3.70 0.71 -0.18
C ILE A 76 3.20 0.34 1.20
N MET A 77 4.11 0.29 2.17
CA MET A 77 3.85 0.09 3.58
C MET A 77 4.28 1.32 4.38
N PHE A 78 3.41 1.75 5.28
CA PHE A 78 3.77 2.59 6.42
C PHE A 78 3.54 1.80 7.70
N SER A 79 4.47 1.85 8.63
CA SER A 79 4.28 1.32 9.98
C SER A 79 4.78 2.31 11.02
N ASP A 80 4.01 2.52 12.08
CA ASP A 80 4.32 3.48 13.14
C ASP A 80 4.10 2.89 14.53
N ILE A 81 4.88 3.33 15.54
CA ILE A 81 4.71 2.84 16.91
C ILE A 81 3.54 3.59 17.56
N ARG A 82 2.62 2.83 18.15
CA ARG A 82 1.48 3.39 18.87
C ARG A 82 1.93 4.17 20.08
N ASP A 83 1.41 5.39 20.16
CA ASP A 83 1.64 6.31 21.28
C ASP A 83 3.16 6.50 21.54
N PHE A 84 3.93 6.57 20.46
CA PHE A 84 5.37 6.80 20.50
C PHE A 84 5.73 8.14 21.14
N THR A 85 5.00 9.23 20.83
CA THR A 85 5.31 10.54 21.42
C THR A 85 5.30 10.50 22.95
N PRO A 86 4.20 10.07 23.64
CA PRO A 86 4.22 9.89 25.09
C PRO A 86 5.33 8.95 25.60
N LEU A 87 5.59 7.85 24.89
CA LEU A 87 6.64 6.90 25.26
C LEU A 87 8.03 7.58 25.23
N SER A 88 8.32 8.33 24.16
CA SER A 88 9.59 9.01 23.96
C SER A 88 9.82 10.15 24.97
N GLU A 89 8.76 10.83 25.40
CA GLU A 89 8.84 11.88 26.43
C GLU A 89 9.23 11.33 27.81
N SER A 90 9.01 10.04 28.06
CA SER A 90 9.43 9.37 29.29
C SER A 90 10.89 8.89 29.28
N MET A 91 11.56 8.98 28.13
CA MET A 91 12.93 8.49 27.92
C MET A 91 13.92 9.65 27.83
N THR A 92 15.17 9.41 28.24
CA THR A 92 16.28 10.29 27.85
C THR A 92 16.53 10.17 26.34
N PRO A 93 17.15 11.18 25.69
CA PRO A 93 17.48 11.07 24.26
C PRO A 93 18.30 9.83 23.90
N SER A 94 19.24 9.41 24.76
CA SER A 94 20.05 8.21 24.53
C SER A 94 19.19 6.93 24.56
N GLU A 95 18.33 6.80 25.57
CA GLU A 95 17.41 5.66 25.70
C GLU A 95 16.44 5.61 24.52
N ASN A 96 15.93 6.75 24.06
CA ASN A 96 15.05 6.81 22.89
C ASN A 96 15.78 6.36 21.62
N PHE A 97 17.02 6.80 21.40
CA PHE A 97 17.84 6.34 20.28
C PHE A 97 18.14 4.83 20.34
N GLU A 98 18.48 4.31 21.53
CA GLU A 98 18.69 2.88 21.73
C GLU A 98 17.41 2.07 21.49
N PHE A 99 16.26 2.59 21.94
CA PHE A 99 14.96 1.98 21.72
C PHE A 99 14.61 1.91 20.24
N ILE A 100 14.69 3.02 19.50
CA ILE A 100 14.40 3.04 18.06
C ILE A 100 15.31 2.05 17.33
N ASN A 101 16.62 2.08 17.58
CA ASN A 101 17.55 1.16 16.92
C ASN A 101 17.27 -0.31 17.30
N SER A 102 16.90 -0.58 18.55
CA SER A 102 16.49 -1.90 19.02
C SER A 102 15.24 -2.38 18.26
N TYR A 103 14.20 -1.56 18.16
CA TYR A 103 12.98 -1.87 17.43
C TYR A 103 13.24 -2.08 15.93
N LEU A 104 13.94 -1.15 15.27
CA LEU A 104 14.25 -1.24 13.84
C LEU A 104 15.09 -2.48 13.50
N SER A 105 16.00 -2.90 14.39
CA SER A 105 16.78 -4.13 14.23
C SER A 105 15.92 -5.41 14.22
N GLN A 106 14.69 -5.34 14.77
CA GLN A 106 13.74 -6.44 14.71
C GLN A 106 12.91 -6.41 13.42
N MET A 107 12.55 -5.22 12.94
CA MET A 107 11.64 -5.05 11.82
C MET A 107 12.33 -5.15 10.46
N GLU A 108 13.52 -4.56 10.31
CA GLU A 108 14.26 -4.54 9.04
C GLU A 108 14.48 -5.94 8.46
N PRO A 109 14.98 -6.94 9.21
CA PRO A 109 15.21 -8.26 8.66
C PRO A 109 13.93 -8.96 8.18
N VAL A 110 12.79 -8.65 8.80
CA VAL A 110 11.49 -9.24 8.42
C VAL A 110 11.00 -8.65 7.11
N ILE A 111 11.10 -7.33 6.95
CA ILE A 111 10.76 -6.62 5.70
C ILE A 111 11.63 -7.15 4.56
N SER A 112 12.96 -7.20 4.77
CA SER A 112 13.93 -7.67 3.78
C SER A 112 13.69 -9.13 3.37
N ARG A 113 13.34 -10.03 4.31
CA ARG A 113 13.01 -11.44 4.00
C ARG A 113 11.78 -11.60 3.12
N HIS A 114 10.83 -10.67 3.21
CA HIS A 114 9.64 -10.61 2.35
C HIS A 114 9.86 -9.70 1.15
N ARG A 115 11.12 -9.50 0.72
CA ARG A 115 11.50 -8.72 -0.47
C ARG A 115 11.02 -7.26 -0.45
N GLY A 116 10.75 -6.74 0.75
CA GLY A 116 10.50 -5.32 0.96
C GLY A 116 11.81 -4.53 0.99
N ILE A 117 11.77 -3.31 0.46
CA ILE A 117 12.87 -2.36 0.47
C ILE A 117 12.48 -1.22 1.39
N ILE A 118 13.24 -0.99 2.45
CA ILE A 118 13.02 0.19 3.30
C ILE A 118 13.50 1.42 2.53
N ASP A 119 12.56 2.32 2.24
CA ASP A 119 12.85 3.59 1.57
C ASP A 119 13.47 4.57 2.57
N LYS A 120 12.80 4.78 3.71
CA LYS A 120 13.30 5.64 4.79
C LYS A 120 12.61 5.38 6.13
N TYR A 121 13.26 5.89 7.17
CA TYR A 121 12.68 6.05 8.51
C TYR A 121 12.26 7.51 8.70
N ILE A 122 11.09 7.74 9.28
CA ILE A 122 10.55 9.08 9.59
C ILE A 122 10.22 9.08 11.09
N GLY A 123 11.22 9.36 11.92
CA GLY A 123 11.08 9.13 13.37
C GLY A 123 11.04 7.63 13.66
N ASP A 124 9.97 7.16 14.30
CA ASP A 124 9.65 5.75 14.54
C ASP A 124 8.91 5.09 13.37
N THR A 125 8.43 5.88 12.42
CA THR A 125 7.73 5.38 11.24
C THR A 125 8.70 4.70 10.25
N ILE A 126 8.33 3.52 9.77
CA ILE A 126 9.00 2.81 8.68
C ILE A 126 8.19 2.97 7.39
N MET A 127 8.83 3.46 6.33
CA MET A 127 8.29 3.40 4.97
C MET A 127 9.02 2.32 4.17
N ALA A 128 8.28 1.36 3.63
CA ALA A 128 8.83 0.29 2.80
C ALA A 128 8.04 0.10 1.50
N LEU A 129 8.74 -0.43 0.50
CA LEU A 129 8.22 -0.65 -0.85
C LEU A 129 8.36 -2.13 -1.22
N PHE A 130 7.31 -2.69 -1.81
CA PHE A 130 7.28 -4.07 -2.27
C PHE A 130 7.02 -4.09 -3.78
N GLU A 131 8.06 -4.39 -4.55
CA GLU A 131 8.00 -4.42 -6.03
C GLU A 131 7.22 -5.62 -6.55
N HIS A 132 7.28 -6.75 -5.82
CA HIS A 132 6.62 -7.99 -6.22
C HIS A 132 5.13 -8.06 -5.83
N GLY A 133 4.54 -6.94 -5.41
CA GLY A 133 3.10 -6.79 -5.22
C GLY A 133 2.60 -7.07 -3.80
N ALA A 134 1.27 -7.19 -3.69
CA ALA A 134 0.57 -7.19 -2.40
C ALA A 134 0.83 -8.42 -1.52
N ASP A 135 1.11 -9.59 -2.11
CA ASP A 135 1.30 -10.83 -1.36
C ASP A 135 2.50 -10.77 -0.41
N ASP A 136 3.61 -10.20 -0.88
CA ASP A 136 4.82 -9.99 -0.09
C ASP A 136 4.61 -8.97 1.02
N ALA A 137 3.94 -7.87 0.70
CA ALA A 137 3.67 -6.81 1.66
C ALA A 137 2.76 -7.29 2.80
N VAL A 138 1.68 -8.01 2.47
CA VAL A 138 0.76 -8.57 3.47
C VAL A 138 1.45 -9.63 4.33
N SER A 139 2.17 -10.57 3.71
CA SER A 139 2.90 -11.61 4.46
C SER A 139 3.99 -11.00 5.35
N GLY A 140 4.71 -10.00 4.84
CA GLY A 140 5.71 -9.25 5.59
C GLY A 140 5.12 -8.47 6.76
N ALA A 141 3.98 -7.82 6.57
CA ALA A 141 3.28 -7.11 7.64
C ALA A 141 2.78 -8.04 8.75
N ILE A 142 2.22 -9.20 8.40
CA ILE A 142 1.83 -10.24 9.37
C ILE A 142 3.08 -10.70 10.15
N ALA A 143 4.16 -11.05 9.45
CA ALA A 143 5.41 -11.47 10.07
C ALA A 143 6.05 -10.38 10.95
N MET A 144 5.88 -9.10 10.62
CA MET A 144 6.33 -7.99 11.46
C MET A 144 5.58 -7.96 12.79
N LEU A 145 4.26 -8.16 12.76
CA LEU A 145 3.44 -8.21 13.96
C LEU A 145 3.76 -9.43 14.84
N GLU A 146 4.02 -10.59 14.23
CA GLU A 146 4.52 -11.79 14.93
C GLU A 146 5.88 -11.52 15.57
N ARG A 147 6.78 -10.86 14.83
CA ARG A 147 8.12 -10.49 15.35
C ARG A 147 8.02 -9.49 16.49
N LEU A 148 7.06 -8.57 16.43
CA LEU A 148 6.79 -7.61 17.49
C LEU A 148 6.33 -8.32 18.77
N ALA A 149 5.47 -9.34 18.67
CA ALA A 149 5.07 -10.13 19.84
C ALA A 149 6.29 -10.79 20.53
N TYR A 150 7.21 -11.36 19.75
CA TYR A 150 8.47 -11.89 20.29
C TYR A 150 9.35 -10.81 20.94
N TYR A 151 9.46 -9.65 20.29
CA TYR A 151 10.20 -8.50 20.83
C TYR A 151 9.61 -8.02 22.17
N ASN A 152 8.28 -7.91 22.25
CA ASN A 152 7.57 -7.52 23.46
C ASN A 152 7.78 -8.50 24.63
N ALA A 153 7.78 -9.81 24.38
CA ALA A 153 8.13 -10.80 25.41
C ALA A 153 9.58 -10.62 25.94
N GLY A 154 10.50 -10.11 25.11
CA GLY A 154 11.84 -9.69 25.53
C GLY A 154 11.80 -8.43 26.39
N ARG A 155 11.05 -7.40 25.97
CA ARG A 155 10.88 -6.13 26.69
C ARG A 155 10.30 -6.34 28.08
N GLU A 156 9.24 -7.15 28.19
CA GLU A 156 8.58 -7.43 29.47
C GLU A 156 9.53 -8.11 30.46
N ARG A 157 10.34 -9.08 29.99
CA ARG A 157 11.37 -9.72 30.83
C ARG A 157 12.45 -8.75 31.31
N ALA A 158 12.70 -7.69 30.54
CA ALA A 158 13.62 -6.62 30.90
C ALA A 158 12.96 -5.48 31.70
N GLY A 159 11.67 -5.59 32.04
CA GLY A 159 10.93 -4.59 32.81
C GLY A 159 10.40 -3.40 31.99
N TYR A 160 10.45 -3.46 30.66
CA TYR A 160 9.89 -2.44 29.78
C TYR A 160 8.46 -2.79 29.37
N ALA A 161 7.62 -1.77 29.19
CA ALA A 161 6.29 -1.94 28.63
C ALA A 161 6.35 -2.46 27.18
N PRO A 162 5.42 -3.35 26.78
CA PRO A 162 5.27 -3.75 25.39
C PRO A 162 4.86 -2.55 24.53
N VAL A 163 5.16 -2.62 23.24
CA VAL A 163 4.78 -1.59 22.27
C VAL A 163 3.90 -2.20 21.19
N ASN A 164 2.98 -1.42 20.66
CA ASN A 164 2.11 -1.81 19.55
C ASN A 164 2.50 -1.03 18.30
N ILE A 165 2.19 -1.55 17.12
CA ILE A 165 2.41 -0.84 15.86
C ILE A 165 1.12 -0.81 15.04
N GLY A 166 0.95 0.26 14.26
CA GLY A 166 0.02 0.30 13.14
C GLY A 166 0.75 -0.04 11.86
N ILE A 167 0.10 -0.75 10.93
CA ILE A 167 0.62 -1.02 9.59
C ILE A 167 -0.48 -0.70 8.57
N GLY A 168 -0.19 0.22 7.65
CA GLY A 168 -1.04 0.54 6.50
C GLY A 168 -0.41 0.05 5.20
N LEU A 169 -1.17 -0.66 4.36
CA LEU A 169 -0.72 -1.13 3.04
C LEU A 169 -1.61 -0.63 1.90
N ASN A 170 -1.02 -0.03 0.88
CA ASN A 170 -1.74 0.32 -0.34
C ASN A 170 -0.93 0.03 -1.60
N THR A 171 -1.60 -0.54 -2.60
CA THR A 171 -1.02 -0.83 -3.92
C THR A 171 -1.40 0.26 -4.92
N GLY A 172 -0.42 0.69 -5.71
CA GLY A 172 -0.66 1.66 -6.78
C GLY A 172 0.61 2.03 -7.55
N VAL A 173 0.42 2.80 -8.62
CA VAL A 173 1.53 3.37 -9.39
C VAL A 173 2.17 4.50 -8.61
N VAL A 174 3.49 4.47 -8.51
CA VAL A 174 4.35 5.50 -7.90
C VAL A 174 5.45 5.89 -8.88
N MET A 175 5.93 7.13 -8.72
CA MET A 175 7.14 7.61 -9.38
C MET A 175 8.29 7.53 -8.38
N ILE A 176 9.31 6.75 -8.71
CA ILE A 176 10.57 6.69 -7.95
C ILE A 176 11.55 7.58 -8.69
N GLY A 177 12.21 8.49 -8.00
CA GLY A 177 13.13 9.40 -8.66
C GLY A 177 14.05 10.14 -7.72
N THR A 178 14.97 10.90 -8.30
CA THR A 178 15.88 11.77 -7.55
C THR A 178 15.40 13.21 -7.58
N VAL A 179 15.34 13.82 -6.40
CA VAL A 179 14.98 15.23 -6.20
C VAL A 179 16.03 15.94 -5.37
N GLY A 180 16.15 17.26 -5.52
CA GLY A 180 17.07 18.08 -4.73
C GLY A 180 17.87 19.05 -5.57
N GLY A 181 19.08 19.37 -5.11
CA GLY A 181 20.01 20.27 -5.78
C GLY A 181 21.31 19.57 -6.15
N ILE A 182 22.17 20.25 -6.91
CA ILE A 182 23.44 19.71 -7.45
C ILE A 182 24.31 19.05 -6.36
N ASN A 183 24.30 19.58 -5.14
CA ASN A 183 25.15 19.12 -4.04
C ASN A 183 24.42 18.20 -3.04
N ARG A 184 23.10 18.02 -3.17
CA ARG A 184 22.29 17.17 -2.29
C ARG A 184 21.09 16.63 -3.05
N MET A 185 21.20 15.38 -3.46
CA MET A 185 20.11 14.61 -4.05
C MET A 185 19.53 13.67 -2.99
N ASP A 186 18.23 13.46 -3.05
CA ASP A 186 17.51 12.47 -2.26
C ASP A 186 16.71 11.60 -3.20
N SER A 187 16.68 10.30 -2.93
CA SER A 187 15.77 9.41 -3.63
C SER A 187 14.42 9.47 -2.94
N THR A 188 13.38 9.58 -3.74
CA THR A 188 12.03 9.77 -3.23
C THR A 188 11.04 8.95 -4.03
N VAL A 189 9.99 8.53 -3.35
CA VAL A 189 8.82 7.93 -3.94
C VAL A 189 7.69 8.94 -3.84
N ILE A 190 7.18 9.38 -5.00
CA ILE A 190 6.11 10.36 -5.10
C ILE A 190 4.91 9.66 -5.74
N GLY A 191 3.75 9.85 -5.13
CA GLY A 191 2.50 9.42 -5.73
C GLY A 191 1.35 9.50 -4.76
N ASP A 192 0.16 9.57 -5.33
CA ASP A 192 -1.09 9.49 -4.57
C ASP A 192 -1.18 8.21 -3.73
N ALA A 193 -0.54 7.13 -4.17
CA ALA A 193 -0.50 5.86 -3.48
C ALA A 193 0.23 5.98 -2.13
N VAL A 194 1.32 6.75 -2.04
CA VAL A 194 2.11 6.97 -0.82
C VAL A 194 1.28 7.71 0.24
N ASN A 195 0.64 8.81 -0.16
CA ASN A 195 -0.20 9.61 0.73
C ASN A 195 -1.40 8.81 1.27
N LEU A 196 -1.98 7.96 0.44
CA LEU A 196 -3.05 7.06 0.86
C LEU A 196 -2.53 6.03 1.88
N THR A 197 -1.37 5.40 1.65
CA THR A 197 -0.79 4.45 2.60
C THR A 197 -0.59 5.05 3.98
N ALA A 198 -0.02 6.26 4.07
CA ALA A 198 0.17 6.95 5.35
C ALA A 198 -1.16 7.18 6.09
N ARG A 199 -2.26 7.43 5.36
CA ARG A 199 -3.60 7.57 5.96
C ARG A 199 -4.20 6.24 6.40
N LEU A 200 -3.87 5.14 5.73
CA LEU A 200 -4.27 3.81 6.19
C LEU A 200 -3.57 3.46 7.49
N GLU A 201 -2.27 3.75 7.58
CA GLU A 201 -1.54 3.61 8.84
C GLU A 201 -2.22 4.46 9.91
N GLU A 202 -2.50 5.74 9.70
CA GLU A 202 -3.18 6.56 10.72
C GLU A 202 -4.55 5.97 11.14
N ALA A 203 -5.32 5.45 10.17
CA ALA A 203 -6.62 4.82 10.42
C ALA A 203 -6.53 3.58 11.30
N THR A 204 -5.39 2.89 11.32
CA THR A 204 -5.17 1.74 12.21
C THR A 204 -5.37 2.12 13.68
N LYS A 205 -5.08 3.37 14.07
CA LYS A 205 -5.32 3.88 15.43
C LYS A 205 -6.80 3.99 15.73
N THR A 206 -7.58 4.55 14.80
CA THR A 206 -9.02 4.73 14.94
C THR A 206 -9.75 3.40 15.10
N TYR A 207 -9.38 2.39 14.31
CA TYR A 207 -10.06 1.09 14.31
C TYR A 207 -9.45 0.08 15.29
N HIS A 208 -8.36 0.43 15.98
CA HIS A 208 -7.58 -0.50 16.80
C HIS A 208 -7.20 -1.79 16.05
N ALA A 209 -7.03 -1.70 14.73
CA ALA A 209 -6.65 -2.81 13.88
C ALA A 209 -5.16 -2.70 13.56
N PRO A 210 -4.30 -3.66 13.93
CA PRO A 210 -2.85 -3.56 13.72
C PRO A 210 -2.44 -3.49 12.23
N LEU A 211 -3.23 -4.08 11.35
CA LEU A 211 -2.97 -4.13 9.91
C LEU A 211 -4.22 -3.73 9.11
N ILE A 212 -4.10 -2.65 8.35
CA ILE A 212 -5.14 -2.18 7.42
C ILE A 212 -4.58 -2.16 6.00
N ILE A 213 -5.37 -2.67 5.06
CA ILE A 213 -5.09 -2.64 3.63
C ILE A 213 -6.15 -1.82 2.89
N SER A 214 -5.78 -1.21 1.76
CA SER A 214 -6.77 -0.68 0.82
C SER A 214 -7.42 -1.76 -0.02
N GLN A 215 -8.56 -1.42 -0.63
CA GLN A 215 -9.16 -2.23 -1.71
C GLN A 215 -8.16 -2.56 -2.83
N ASN A 216 -7.23 -1.64 -3.14
CA ASN A 216 -6.27 -1.86 -4.22
C ASN A 216 -5.32 -3.00 -3.86
N THR A 217 -4.88 -3.08 -2.60
CA THR A 217 -4.06 -4.19 -2.11
C THR A 217 -4.88 -5.48 -2.08
N LEU A 218 -6.13 -5.43 -1.60
CA LEU A 218 -7.03 -6.59 -1.60
C LEU A 218 -7.20 -7.18 -3.00
N TYR A 219 -7.46 -6.30 -3.99
CA TYR A 219 -7.59 -6.67 -5.39
C TYR A 219 -6.26 -6.86 -6.09
N ASP A 220 -5.11 -6.80 -5.41
CA ASP A 220 -3.80 -7.15 -5.97
C ASP A 220 -3.32 -8.53 -5.48
N LEU A 221 -3.85 -9.04 -4.36
CA LEU A 221 -3.54 -10.35 -3.76
C LEU A 221 -3.91 -11.55 -4.64
N ALA A 222 -2.96 -12.47 -4.85
CA ALA A 222 -3.16 -13.66 -5.67
C ALA A 222 -4.30 -14.56 -5.17
N ASP A 223 -4.39 -14.77 -3.86
CA ASP A 223 -5.48 -15.49 -3.20
C ASP A 223 -5.89 -14.77 -1.92
N PRO A 224 -6.91 -13.89 -1.96
CA PRO A 224 -7.41 -13.20 -0.77
C PRO A 224 -8.00 -14.14 0.29
N LYS A 225 -8.45 -15.35 -0.09
CA LYS A 225 -9.15 -16.27 0.81
C LYS A 225 -8.22 -16.97 1.80
N LYS A 226 -6.90 -16.85 1.63
CA LYS A 226 -5.91 -17.38 2.57
C LYS A 226 -5.80 -16.57 3.86
N TYR A 227 -6.32 -15.35 3.87
CA TYR A 227 -6.23 -14.42 4.99
C TYR A 227 -7.59 -14.16 5.61
N ASP A 228 -7.58 -13.80 6.88
CA ASP A 228 -8.77 -13.33 7.59
C ASP A 228 -8.96 -11.84 7.32
N ILE A 229 -9.77 -11.53 6.30
CA ILE A 229 -10.01 -10.16 5.84
C ILE A 229 -11.47 -9.78 6.07
N ARG A 230 -11.71 -8.56 6.55
CA ARG A 230 -13.05 -7.98 6.57
C ARG A 230 -13.06 -6.49 6.30
N PHE A 231 -14.15 -6.01 5.72
CA PHE A 231 -14.37 -4.60 5.43
C PHE A 231 -14.48 -3.79 6.72
N LEU A 232 -13.74 -2.68 6.82
CA LEU A 232 -13.77 -1.78 7.97
C LEU A 232 -14.62 -0.54 7.72
N ASP A 233 -14.25 0.28 6.75
CA ASP A 233 -14.93 1.55 6.42
C ASP A 233 -14.46 2.04 5.03
N ARG A 234 -14.94 3.21 4.61
CA ARG A 234 -14.42 3.95 3.46
C ARG A 234 -13.83 5.27 3.92
N ILE A 235 -12.53 5.48 3.66
CA ILE A 235 -11.84 6.70 4.05
C ILE A 235 -11.67 7.66 2.88
N ARG A 236 -11.79 8.97 3.13
CA ARG A 236 -11.50 10.02 2.14
C ARG A 236 -10.14 10.67 2.44
N VAL A 237 -9.25 10.67 1.46
CA VAL A 237 -7.98 11.43 1.54
C VAL A 237 -8.26 12.90 1.21
N LYS A 238 -7.68 13.82 1.99
CA LYS A 238 -7.74 15.27 1.70
C LYS A 238 -7.29 15.53 0.25
N GLY A 239 -8.10 16.28 -0.49
CA GLY A 239 -7.85 16.59 -1.90
C GLY A 239 -8.37 15.56 -2.91
N LYS A 240 -8.94 14.44 -2.47
CA LYS A 240 -9.61 13.47 -3.36
C LYS A 240 -11.13 13.55 -3.26
N SER A 241 -11.79 13.41 -4.40
CA SER A 241 -13.25 13.44 -4.48
C SER A 241 -13.92 12.10 -4.16
N GLN A 242 -13.23 10.98 -4.37
CA GLN A 242 -13.78 9.63 -4.15
C GLN A 242 -13.16 9.01 -2.88
N PRO A 243 -13.98 8.52 -1.93
CA PRO A 243 -13.49 7.71 -0.82
C PRO A 243 -13.05 6.32 -1.32
N LEU A 244 -12.23 5.64 -0.52
CA LEU A 244 -11.69 4.33 -0.83
C LEU A 244 -12.01 3.35 0.31
N SER A 245 -12.37 2.13 -0.03
CA SER A 245 -12.63 1.08 0.94
C SER A 245 -11.34 0.57 1.58
N ILE A 246 -11.43 0.33 2.88
CA ILE A 246 -10.34 -0.19 3.71
C ILE A 246 -10.78 -1.46 4.42
N TYR A 247 -9.83 -2.35 4.63
CA TYR A 247 -10.05 -3.68 5.17
C TYR A 247 -9.01 -3.94 6.26
N GLU A 248 -9.39 -4.60 7.34
CA GLU A 248 -8.40 -5.16 8.26
C GLU A 248 -8.02 -6.57 7.84
N ILE A 249 -6.77 -6.92 8.12
CA ILE A 249 -6.29 -8.30 8.15
C ILE A 249 -6.03 -8.63 9.61
N PHE A 250 -6.72 -9.64 10.14
CA PHE A 250 -6.66 -9.98 11.57
C PHE A 250 -6.02 -11.33 11.86
N ASP A 251 -5.23 -11.85 10.91
CA ASP A 251 -4.44 -13.09 11.06
C ASP A 251 -3.50 -13.07 12.28
N ASN A 252 -2.96 -11.90 12.66
CA ASN A 252 -2.08 -11.77 13.82
C ASN A 252 -2.82 -11.47 15.14
N ASP A 253 -4.15 -11.38 15.15
CA ASP A 253 -4.86 -11.19 16.42
C ASP A 253 -4.59 -12.37 17.37
N PRO A 254 -4.64 -12.15 18.70
CA PRO A 254 -4.61 -13.23 19.67
C PRO A 254 -5.64 -14.30 19.30
N GLU A 255 -5.28 -15.57 19.47
CA GLU A 255 -6.07 -16.70 18.94
C GLU A 255 -7.55 -16.65 19.34
N GLU A 256 -7.85 -16.27 20.58
CA GLU A 256 -9.22 -16.10 21.07
C GLU A 256 -9.99 -15.01 20.30
N LEU A 257 -9.37 -13.83 20.12
CA LEU A 257 -9.98 -12.72 19.38
C LEU A 257 -10.13 -13.04 17.89
N ARG A 258 -9.14 -13.69 17.28
CA ARG A 258 -9.20 -14.10 15.87
C ARG A 258 -10.34 -15.09 15.64
N ASN A 259 -10.50 -16.07 16.52
CA ASN A 259 -11.59 -17.05 16.41
C ASN A 259 -12.96 -16.40 16.66
N SER A 260 -13.11 -15.53 17.66
CA SER A 260 -14.37 -14.83 17.89
C SER A 260 -14.74 -13.86 16.76
N LYS A 261 -13.74 -13.20 16.12
CA LYS A 261 -13.94 -12.42 14.90
C LYS A 261 -14.39 -13.28 13.72
N ARG A 262 -13.83 -14.49 13.54
CA ARG A 262 -14.29 -15.44 12.50
C ARG A 262 -15.74 -15.86 12.72
N ASP A 263 -16.11 -16.18 13.95
CA ASP A 263 -17.47 -16.62 14.32
C ASP A 263 -18.51 -15.52 14.09
N THR A 264 -18.12 -14.25 14.28
CA THR A 264 -19.00 -13.08 14.13
C THR A 264 -18.92 -12.43 12.75
N LEU A 265 -18.00 -12.85 11.87
CA LEU A 265 -17.66 -12.15 10.62
C LEU A 265 -18.88 -11.82 9.75
N ALA A 266 -19.71 -12.82 9.43
CA ALA A 266 -20.89 -12.63 8.60
C ALA A 266 -21.93 -11.70 9.24
N MET A 267 -22.01 -11.71 10.58
CA MET A 267 -22.91 -10.86 11.35
C MET A 267 -22.42 -9.42 11.35
N PHE A 268 -21.11 -9.22 11.59
CA PHE A 268 -20.46 -7.92 11.56
C PHE A 268 -20.61 -7.25 10.19
N GLU A 269 -20.31 -7.95 9.09
CA GLU A 269 -20.44 -7.38 7.75
C GLU A 269 -21.89 -6.94 7.44
N LYS A 270 -22.88 -7.72 7.86
CA LYS A 270 -24.31 -7.34 7.72
C LYS A 270 -24.65 -6.11 8.54
N ALA A 271 -24.15 -6.04 9.77
CA ALA A 271 -24.40 -4.93 10.65
C ALA A 271 -23.78 -3.62 10.11
N VAL A 272 -22.55 -3.69 9.59
CA VAL A 272 -21.88 -2.58 8.92
C VAL A 272 -22.65 -2.14 7.68
N ALA A 273 -23.11 -3.08 6.85
CA ALA A 273 -23.95 -2.77 5.70
C ALA A 273 -25.23 -2.03 6.13
N TYR A 274 -25.95 -2.51 7.14
CA TYR A 274 -27.16 -1.83 7.63
C TYR A 274 -26.87 -0.45 8.19
N TYR A 275 -25.72 -0.25 8.85
CA TYR A 275 -25.31 1.07 9.31
C TYR A 275 -25.13 2.05 8.15
N HIS A 276 -24.41 1.64 7.09
CA HIS A 276 -24.22 2.47 5.89
C HIS A 276 -25.51 2.73 5.12
N LEU A 277 -26.45 1.78 5.18
CA LEU A 277 -27.83 1.91 4.67
C LEU A 277 -28.75 2.71 5.60
N LYS A 278 -28.22 3.31 6.68
CA LYS A 278 -28.96 4.08 7.71
C LYS A 278 -30.06 3.30 8.42
N ASP A 279 -30.03 1.96 8.35
CA ASP A 279 -30.92 1.07 9.10
C ASP A 279 -30.26 0.65 10.43
N VAL A 280 -30.12 1.63 11.32
CA VAL A 280 -29.57 1.39 12.67
C VAL A 280 -30.44 0.45 13.49
N ALA A 281 -31.74 0.33 13.18
CA ALA A 281 -32.65 -0.59 13.86
C ALA A 281 -32.27 -2.06 13.62
N LYS A 282 -31.84 -2.40 12.40
CA LYS A 282 -31.25 -3.72 12.08
C LYS A 282 -29.78 -3.84 12.48
N SER A 283 -29.00 -2.76 12.43
CA SER A 283 -27.56 -2.80 12.73
C SER A 283 -27.26 -3.05 14.21
N ILE A 284 -27.89 -2.29 15.12
CA ILE A 284 -27.66 -2.36 16.58
C ILE A 284 -27.76 -3.79 17.16
N PRO A 285 -28.83 -4.58 16.92
CA PRO A 285 -28.93 -5.90 17.52
C PRO A 285 -27.82 -6.86 17.04
N LEU A 286 -27.37 -6.74 15.80
CA LEU A 286 -26.27 -7.54 15.26
C LEU A 286 -24.93 -7.13 15.86
N LEU A 287 -24.67 -5.83 16.01
CA LEU A 287 -23.45 -5.34 16.65
C LEU A 287 -23.37 -5.76 18.12
N LYS A 288 -24.49 -5.69 18.86
CA LYS A 288 -24.55 -6.20 20.23
C LYS A 288 -24.19 -7.67 20.32
N GLN A 289 -24.75 -8.51 19.45
CA GLN A 289 -24.41 -9.93 19.40
C GLN A 289 -22.93 -10.17 19.04
N CYS A 290 -22.37 -9.37 18.12
CA CYS A 290 -20.94 -9.42 17.81
C CYS A 290 -20.09 -9.10 19.06
N ILE A 291 -20.47 -8.08 19.82
CA ILE A 291 -19.77 -7.67 21.05
C ILE A 291 -19.95 -8.70 22.17
N ASP A 292 -21.12 -9.32 22.29
CA ASP A 292 -21.35 -10.37 23.29
C ASP A 292 -20.45 -11.60 23.04
N ILE A 293 -20.18 -11.93 21.78
CA ILE A 293 -19.30 -13.05 21.37
C ILE A 293 -17.82 -12.61 21.35
N SER A 294 -17.55 -11.38 20.93
CA SER A 294 -16.20 -10.83 20.74
C SER A 294 -16.08 -9.44 21.38
N PRO A 295 -15.98 -9.33 22.73
CA PRO A 295 -16.03 -8.06 23.44
C PRO A 295 -14.90 -7.09 23.10
N ASN A 296 -13.76 -7.63 22.66
CA ASN A 296 -12.56 -6.87 22.30
C ASN A 296 -12.52 -6.52 20.79
N ASP A 297 -13.61 -6.74 20.06
CA ASP A 297 -13.77 -6.28 18.69
C ASP A 297 -14.10 -4.78 18.62
N TYR A 298 -13.06 -3.95 18.63
CA TYR A 298 -13.18 -2.49 18.59
C TYR A 298 -13.97 -1.96 17.39
N PRO A 299 -13.78 -2.45 16.15
CA PRO A 299 -14.64 -2.08 15.04
C PRO A 299 -16.14 -2.26 15.33
N ALA A 300 -16.55 -3.34 15.99
CA ALA A 300 -17.96 -3.55 16.36
C ALA A 300 -18.45 -2.52 17.39
N LEU A 301 -17.61 -2.18 18.38
CA LEU A 301 -17.90 -1.13 19.36
C LEU A 301 -18.06 0.25 18.71
N ILE A 302 -17.15 0.61 17.80
CA ILE A 302 -17.19 1.89 17.06
C ILE A 302 -18.48 2.01 16.26
N TYR A 303 -18.87 0.97 15.52
CA TYR A 303 -20.12 1.00 14.77
C TYR A 303 -21.35 1.06 15.68
N LEU A 304 -21.31 0.44 16.86
CA LEU A 304 -22.42 0.51 17.80
C LEU A 304 -22.58 1.93 18.38
N GLU A 305 -21.48 2.56 18.75
CA GLU A 305 -21.47 3.97 19.19
C GLU A 305 -22.02 4.89 18.10
N ARG A 306 -21.53 4.74 16.87
CA ARG A 306 -22.02 5.49 15.70
C ARG A 306 -23.51 5.28 15.44
N CYS A 307 -24.05 4.07 15.68
CA CYS A 307 -25.49 3.81 15.57
C CYS A 307 -26.29 4.63 16.58
N TYR A 308 -25.85 4.65 17.84
CA TYR A 308 -26.53 5.43 18.88
C TYR A 308 -26.42 6.93 18.65
N GLU A 309 -25.26 7.40 18.19
CA GLU A 309 -25.07 8.81 17.85
C GLU A 309 -25.99 9.22 16.69
N PHE A 310 -26.12 8.39 15.66
CA PHE A 310 -27.09 8.60 14.58
C PHE A 310 -28.54 8.61 15.09
N GLN A 311 -28.92 7.72 16.02
CA GLN A 311 -30.26 7.76 16.63
C GLN A 311 -30.52 9.04 17.43
N ALA A 312 -29.50 9.55 18.12
CA ALA A 312 -29.62 10.72 18.97
C ALA A 312 -29.61 12.04 18.19
N THR A 313 -28.78 12.13 17.14
CA THR A 313 -28.48 13.39 16.44
C THR A 313 -29.00 13.45 15.01
N GLY A 314 -29.30 12.29 14.41
CA GLY A 314 -29.53 12.16 12.97
C GLY A 314 -28.26 12.29 12.12
N GLN A 315 -27.09 12.54 12.72
CA GLN A 315 -25.84 12.69 12.02
C GLN A 315 -25.24 11.32 11.72
N HIS A 316 -25.04 11.02 10.43
CA HIS A 316 -24.41 9.78 9.99
C HIS A 316 -22.90 9.97 9.94
N PHE A 317 -22.17 9.17 10.71
CA PHE A 317 -20.72 9.25 10.81
C PHE A 317 -20.06 8.18 9.95
N GLY A 318 -19.69 8.56 8.74
CA GLY A 318 -18.82 7.80 7.86
C GLY A 318 -17.67 8.68 7.37
N THR A 319 -16.47 8.11 7.23
CA THR A 319 -15.31 8.88 6.72
C THR A 319 -15.35 9.09 5.20
N GLY A 320 -16.29 8.44 4.51
CA GLY A 320 -16.61 8.61 3.10
C GLY A 320 -18.07 8.23 2.83
N GLU A 321 -18.98 9.19 2.92
CA GLU A 321 -20.40 8.96 2.62
C GLU A 321 -20.59 8.36 1.22
N LEU A 322 -21.36 7.28 1.13
CA LEU A 322 -21.77 6.61 -0.10
C LEU A 322 -22.80 7.42 -0.91
N GLN A 323 -23.42 8.43 -0.31
CA GLN A 323 -24.66 9.04 -0.79
C GLN A 323 -24.48 10.20 -1.76
N ASN A 324 -23.26 10.69 -1.96
CA ASN A 324 -23.02 11.67 -3.00
C ASN A 324 -22.83 10.91 -4.31
N GLY A 325 -23.88 10.89 -5.12
CA GLY A 325 -23.85 10.30 -6.46
C GLY A 325 -22.59 10.70 -7.22
N LEU A 326 -22.07 9.78 -8.03
CA LEU A 326 -20.88 10.01 -8.82
C LEU A 326 -21.15 11.15 -9.81
N MET A 327 -20.27 12.16 -9.80
CA MET A 327 -20.32 13.25 -10.77
C MET A 327 -19.28 13.06 -11.86
N TRP A 328 -19.71 13.16 -13.12
CA TRP A 328 -18.80 13.20 -14.24
C TRP A 328 -17.96 14.47 -14.21
N LYS A 329 -16.65 14.33 -14.39
CA LYS A 329 -15.72 15.46 -14.58
C LYS A 329 -15.13 15.36 -15.97
N GLU A 330 -15.03 16.48 -16.69
CA GLU A 330 -14.72 16.55 -18.13
C GLU A 330 -13.39 15.87 -18.55
N GLU A 331 -12.50 15.52 -17.62
CA GLU A 331 -11.19 14.90 -17.90
C GLU A 331 -11.02 13.53 -17.23
N HIS A 332 -11.62 12.47 -17.78
CA HIS A 332 -11.36 11.08 -17.37
C HIS A 332 -10.17 10.49 -18.14
N THR A 333 -10.43 9.84 -19.29
CA THR A 333 -9.36 9.20 -20.08
C THR A 333 -9.01 10.00 -21.34
N GLY A 334 -9.98 10.70 -21.94
CA GLY A 334 -9.81 11.36 -23.24
C GLY A 334 -9.93 10.38 -24.43
N LEU A 335 -10.25 9.11 -24.17
CA LEU A 335 -10.55 8.10 -25.18
C LEU A 335 -12.07 7.95 -25.27
N ALA A 336 -12.67 8.45 -26.35
CA ALA A 336 -14.14 8.54 -26.48
C ALA A 336 -14.88 7.24 -26.13
N LYS A 337 -14.41 6.08 -26.62
CA LYS A 337 -15.05 4.78 -26.33
C LYS A 337 -14.99 4.38 -24.85
N VAL A 338 -13.87 4.63 -24.18
CA VAL A 338 -13.68 4.31 -22.76
C VAL A 338 -14.48 5.30 -21.91
N ASP A 339 -14.42 6.59 -22.24
CA ASP A 339 -15.19 7.61 -21.55
C ASP A 339 -16.70 7.40 -21.68
N ASP A 340 -17.21 6.99 -22.86
CA ASP A 340 -18.62 6.67 -23.05
C ASP A 340 -19.05 5.45 -22.21
N ALA A 341 -18.20 4.43 -22.14
CA ALA A 341 -18.43 3.25 -21.30
C ALA A 341 -18.45 3.63 -19.80
N HIS A 342 -17.49 4.44 -19.34
CA HIS A 342 -17.45 4.95 -17.97
C HIS A 342 -18.67 5.81 -17.62
N ARG A 343 -19.16 6.65 -18.55
CA ARG A 343 -20.40 7.42 -18.34
C ARG A 343 -21.60 6.51 -18.12
N LEU A 344 -21.74 5.46 -18.94
CA LEU A 344 -22.83 4.51 -18.82
C LEU A 344 -22.75 3.72 -17.51
N LEU A 345 -21.55 3.29 -17.11
CA LEU A 345 -21.32 2.64 -15.81
C LEU A 345 -21.67 3.58 -14.65
N MET A 346 -21.22 4.82 -14.70
CA MET A 346 -21.52 5.84 -13.68
C MET A 346 -23.02 6.11 -13.56
N GLU A 347 -23.75 6.21 -14.67
CA GLU A 347 -25.20 6.39 -14.68
C GLU A 347 -25.90 5.20 -14.00
N ARG A 348 -25.45 3.97 -14.30
CA ARG A 348 -25.97 2.75 -13.68
C ARG A 348 -25.68 2.69 -12.17
N ILE A 349 -24.49 3.12 -11.74
CA ILE A 349 -24.16 3.24 -10.32
C ILE A 349 -25.09 4.24 -9.64
N ASN A 350 -25.28 5.43 -10.22
CA ASN A 350 -26.15 6.46 -9.65
C ASN A 350 -27.62 5.99 -9.55
N ILE A 351 -28.12 5.24 -10.52
CA ILE A 351 -29.45 4.62 -10.46
C ILE A 351 -29.53 3.63 -9.30
N LEU A 352 -28.52 2.77 -9.15
CA LEU A 352 -28.45 1.81 -8.03
C LEU A 352 -28.43 2.53 -6.68
N THR A 353 -27.56 3.53 -6.51
CA THR A 353 -27.48 4.35 -5.28
C THR A 353 -28.82 5.01 -4.97
N ALA A 354 -29.49 5.60 -5.96
CA ALA A 354 -30.80 6.21 -5.76
C ALA A 354 -31.88 5.21 -5.32
N ARG A 355 -31.88 3.99 -5.89
CA ARG A 355 -32.78 2.91 -5.44
C ARG A 355 -32.48 2.47 -4.02
N ILE A 356 -31.19 2.34 -3.67
CA ILE A 356 -30.75 1.98 -2.32
C ILE A 356 -31.21 3.04 -1.30
N ASP A 357 -31.05 4.33 -1.61
CA ASP A 357 -31.51 5.44 -0.76
C ASP A 357 -33.04 5.47 -0.62
N GLN A 358 -33.79 5.06 -1.64
CA GLN A 358 -35.26 4.91 -1.61
C GLN A 358 -35.71 3.59 -0.95
N ASN A 359 -34.78 2.77 -0.47
CA ASN A 359 -35.03 1.45 0.12
C ASN A 359 -35.68 0.44 -0.85
N GLU A 360 -35.48 0.63 -2.16
CA GLU A 360 -35.95 -0.22 -3.25
C GLU A 360 -34.93 -1.32 -3.61
N CYS A 361 -34.35 -1.99 -2.62
CA CYS A 361 -33.28 -2.97 -2.83
C CYS A 361 -33.78 -4.35 -3.34
N GLY A 362 -35.06 -4.49 -3.67
CA GLY A 362 -35.65 -5.78 -4.10
C GLY A 362 -35.30 -6.18 -5.53
N ASP A 363 -34.92 -5.22 -6.38
CA ASP A 363 -34.68 -5.41 -7.82
C ASP A 363 -33.35 -4.75 -8.25
N PHE A 364 -32.29 -4.95 -7.46
CA PHE A 364 -30.94 -4.46 -7.80
C PHE A 364 -30.20 -5.41 -8.77
N ALA A 365 -30.72 -6.63 -8.96
CA ALA A 365 -30.05 -7.68 -9.73
C ALA A 365 -30.01 -7.38 -11.24
N ASP A 366 -30.80 -6.42 -11.72
CA ASP A 366 -30.77 -5.93 -13.11
C ASP A 366 -29.41 -5.32 -13.50
N ILE A 367 -28.57 -4.97 -12.52
CA ILE A 367 -27.21 -4.49 -12.75
C ILE A 367 -26.27 -5.58 -13.28
N PHE A 368 -26.43 -6.86 -12.89
CA PHE A 368 -25.47 -7.92 -13.22
C PHE A 368 -25.43 -8.26 -14.72
N PRO A 369 -26.56 -8.38 -15.44
CA PRO A 369 -26.55 -8.51 -16.90
C PRO A 369 -25.84 -7.34 -17.59
N PHE A 370 -26.05 -6.11 -17.08
CA PHE A 370 -25.35 -4.93 -17.58
C PHE A 370 -23.83 -5.02 -17.37
N LEU A 371 -23.38 -5.38 -16.17
CA LEU A 371 -21.94 -5.52 -15.86
C LEU A 371 -21.27 -6.60 -16.72
N THR A 372 -21.96 -7.73 -16.93
CA THR A 372 -21.49 -8.80 -17.80
C THR A 372 -21.29 -8.30 -19.23
N GLN A 373 -22.29 -7.63 -19.79
CA GLN A 373 -22.20 -7.06 -21.14
C GLN A 373 -21.12 -5.97 -21.23
N HIS A 374 -21.03 -5.12 -20.21
CA HIS A 374 -20.05 -4.04 -20.12
C HIS A 374 -18.61 -4.58 -20.12
N ALA A 375 -18.31 -5.54 -19.24
CA ALA A 375 -17.00 -6.18 -19.14
C ALA A 375 -16.61 -6.94 -20.41
N GLN A 376 -17.54 -7.70 -21.00
CA GLN A 376 -17.30 -8.44 -22.24
C GLN A 376 -17.00 -7.53 -23.45
N HIS A 377 -17.52 -6.31 -23.43
CA HIS A 377 -17.30 -5.35 -24.51
C HIS A 377 -16.03 -4.51 -24.30
N LEU A 378 -15.87 -3.90 -23.11
CA LEU A 378 -14.86 -2.89 -22.85
C LEU A 378 -13.47 -3.50 -22.63
N PHE A 379 -13.35 -4.49 -21.74
CA PHE A 379 -12.06 -5.01 -21.29
C PHE A 379 -11.20 -5.59 -22.44
N PRO A 380 -11.75 -6.37 -23.39
CA PRO A 380 -10.96 -6.85 -24.52
C PRO A 380 -10.43 -5.73 -25.42
N ILE A 381 -11.15 -4.60 -25.52
CA ILE A 381 -10.72 -3.43 -26.29
C ILE A 381 -9.55 -2.76 -25.59
N GLU A 382 -9.65 -2.51 -24.29
CA GLU A 382 -8.61 -1.89 -23.48
C GLU A 382 -7.34 -2.74 -23.45
N GLU A 383 -7.47 -4.03 -23.14
CA GLU A 383 -6.32 -4.93 -23.10
C GLU A 383 -5.64 -5.07 -24.47
N LYS A 384 -6.41 -5.05 -25.57
CA LYS A 384 -5.84 -5.04 -26.91
C LYS A 384 -5.04 -3.76 -27.14
N LEU A 385 -5.61 -2.59 -26.81
CA LEU A 385 -4.92 -1.31 -26.96
C LEU A 385 -3.65 -1.25 -26.09
N MET A 386 -3.69 -1.76 -24.86
CA MET A 386 -2.53 -1.85 -23.96
C MET A 386 -1.41 -2.70 -24.56
N ARG A 387 -1.74 -3.88 -25.11
CA ARG A 387 -0.77 -4.76 -25.79
C ARG A 387 -0.18 -4.10 -27.03
N GLU A 388 -1.01 -3.45 -27.85
CA GLU A 388 -0.56 -2.76 -29.08
C GLU A 388 0.38 -1.58 -28.80
N HIS A 389 0.27 -0.94 -27.64
CA HIS A 389 1.07 0.23 -27.26
C HIS A 389 2.16 -0.09 -26.21
N ASN A 390 2.41 -1.38 -25.92
CA ASN A 390 3.38 -1.83 -24.92
C ASN A 390 3.23 -1.14 -23.56
N TYR A 391 1.99 -0.99 -23.09
CA TYR A 391 1.72 -0.38 -21.79
C TYR A 391 2.39 -1.19 -20.66
N PRO A 392 3.32 -0.61 -19.88
CA PRO A 392 4.13 -1.36 -18.92
C PRO A 392 3.33 -2.09 -17.84
N PHE A 393 2.13 -1.59 -17.52
CA PHE A 393 1.27 -2.13 -16.46
C PHE A 393 0.10 -2.96 -17.00
N ALA A 394 0.15 -3.41 -18.27
CA ALA A 394 -0.94 -4.14 -18.93
C ALA A 394 -1.35 -5.43 -18.21
N GLU A 395 -0.40 -6.20 -17.69
CA GLU A 395 -0.68 -7.46 -16.99
C GLU A 395 -1.45 -7.22 -15.68
N GLY A 396 -0.97 -6.27 -14.86
CA GLY A 396 -1.65 -5.89 -13.63
C GLY A 396 -3.05 -5.32 -13.88
N HIS A 397 -3.22 -4.58 -14.99
CA HIS A 397 -4.50 -4.03 -15.40
C HIS A 397 -5.50 -5.13 -15.83
N ALA A 398 -5.07 -6.11 -16.64
CA ALA A 398 -5.91 -7.25 -17.01
C ALA A 398 -6.29 -8.13 -15.79
N GLN A 399 -5.39 -8.23 -14.80
CA GLN A 399 -5.70 -8.92 -13.56
C GLN A 399 -6.79 -8.19 -12.73
N GLU A 400 -6.84 -6.86 -12.77
CA GLU A 400 -7.92 -6.07 -12.16
C GLU A 400 -9.28 -6.38 -12.85
N HIS A 401 -9.32 -6.43 -14.19
CA HIS A 401 -10.52 -6.84 -14.94
C HIS A 401 -11.03 -8.21 -14.50
N LYS A 402 -10.12 -9.20 -14.43
CA LYS A 402 -10.46 -10.57 -14.04
C LYS A 402 -11.07 -10.61 -12.64
N ARG A 403 -10.45 -9.94 -11.67
CA ARG A 403 -10.95 -9.88 -10.29
C ARG A 403 -12.31 -9.19 -10.18
N PHE A 404 -12.54 -8.14 -10.96
CA PHE A 404 -13.84 -7.49 -11.00
C PHE A 404 -14.94 -8.44 -11.48
N ILE A 405 -14.67 -9.21 -12.55
CA ILE A 405 -15.59 -10.24 -13.05
C ILE A 405 -15.88 -11.31 -12.01
N GLU A 406 -14.84 -11.84 -11.37
CA GLU A 406 -14.98 -12.85 -10.30
C GLU A 406 -15.86 -12.32 -9.16
N ASN A 407 -15.61 -11.09 -8.71
CA ASN A 407 -16.33 -10.47 -7.60
C ASN A 407 -17.81 -10.23 -7.91
N PHE A 408 -18.16 -9.63 -9.06
CA PHE A 408 -19.57 -9.39 -9.37
C PHE A 408 -20.31 -10.69 -9.69
N THR A 409 -19.64 -11.70 -10.28
CA THR A 409 -20.25 -13.02 -10.55
C THR A 409 -20.57 -13.74 -9.24
N GLU A 410 -19.73 -13.62 -8.22
CA GLU A 410 -20.02 -14.17 -6.89
C GLU A 410 -21.25 -13.50 -6.26
N LEU A 411 -21.37 -12.17 -6.38
CA LEU A 411 -22.53 -11.42 -5.91
C LEU A 411 -23.81 -11.79 -6.68
N GLU A 412 -23.74 -11.94 -8.00
CA GLU A 412 -24.85 -12.38 -8.84
C GLU A 412 -25.36 -13.76 -8.40
N LYS A 413 -24.44 -14.71 -8.15
CA LYS A 413 -24.79 -16.05 -7.65
C LYS A 413 -25.46 -15.99 -6.27
N LYS A 414 -24.97 -15.13 -5.38
CA LYS A 414 -25.59 -14.93 -4.05
C LYS A 414 -26.99 -14.34 -4.15
N ALA A 415 -27.19 -13.38 -5.06
CA ALA A 415 -28.48 -12.78 -5.34
C ALA A 415 -29.48 -13.79 -5.90
N GLY A 416 -29.08 -14.60 -6.87
CA GLY A 416 -29.96 -15.59 -7.52
C GLY A 416 -30.40 -16.75 -6.61
N ASN A 417 -29.63 -17.09 -5.58
CA ASN A 417 -29.98 -18.16 -4.65
C ASN A 417 -30.89 -17.70 -3.50
N HIS A 418 -31.20 -16.40 -3.39
CA HIS A 418 -32.01 -15.81 -2.31
C HIS A 418 -31.55 -16.19 -0.88
N MET A 419 -30.26 -16.49 -0.69
CA MET A 419 -29.71 -16.92 0.60
C MET A 419 -29.36 -15.75 1.54
N GLU A 420 -29.32 -14.52 1.04
CA GLU A 420 -28.88 -13.34 1.78
C GLU A 420 -29.92 -12.21 1.69
N ASP A 421 -29.87 -11.27 2.66
CA ASP A 421 -30.75 -10.09 2.65
C ASP A 421 -30.46 -9.25 1.38
N PRO A 422 -31.46 -8.95 0.54
CA PRO A 422 -31.27 -8.14 -0.66
C PRO A 422 -30.63 -6.77 -0.41
N ARG A 423 -30.88 -6.17 0.77
CA ARG A 423 -30.26 -4.89 1.15
C ARG A 423 -28.76 -5.03 1.38
N TYR A 424 -28.33 -6.10 2.04
CA TYR A 424 -26.92 -6.41 2.22
C TYR A 424 -26.24 -6.64 0.87
N LEU A 425 -26.85 -7.41 -0.02
CA LEU A 425 -26.27 -7.67 -1.34
C LEU A 425 -26.24 -6.40 -2.22
N ALA A 426 -27.27 -5.56 -2.17
CA ALA A 426 -27.29 -4.27 -2.87
C ALA A 426 -26.14 -3.37 -2.39
N PHE A 427 -25.93 -3.26 -1.06
CA PHE A 427 -24.80 -2.54 -0.48
C PHE A 427 -23.45 -3.10 -0.94
N ARG A 428 -23.26 -4.43 -0.90
CA ARG A 428 -22.02 -5.07 -1.36
C ARG A 428 -21.76 -4.82 -2.85
N THR A 429 -22.81 -4.79 -3.65
CA THR A 429 -22.75 -4.51 -5.09
C THR A 429 -22.39 -3.05 -5.34
N GLU A 430 -23.04 -2.11 -4.65
CA GLU A 430 -22.70 -0.68 -4.71
C GLU A 430 -21.25 -0.43 -4.29
N LEU A 431 -20.79 -1.05 -3.20
CA LEU A 431 -19.43 -0.92 -2.71
C LEU A 431 -18.41 -1.38 -3.77
N LEU A 432 -18.62 -2.56 -4.37
CA LEU A 432 -17.78 -3.07 -5.44
C LEU A 432 -17.69 -2.10 -6.62
N LEU A 433 -18.81 -1.50 -7.02
CA LEU A 433 -18.89 -0.61 -8.18
C LEU A 433 -18.25 0.75 -7.90
N LEU A 434 -18.47 1.32 -6.72
CA LEU A 434 -17.84 2.56 -6.30
C LEU A 434 -16.33 2.39 -6.17
N ASP A 435 -15.89 1.26 -5.63
CA ASP A 435 -14.48 0.91 -5.53
C ASP A 435 -13.86 0.79 -6.93
N TRP A 436 -14.49 0.02 -7.83
CA TRP A 436 -14.06 -0.12 -9.23
C TRP A 436 -13.93 1.23 -9.93
N PHE A 437 -14.94 2.09 -9.78
CA PHE A 437 -14.92 3.42 -10.39
C PHE A 437 -13.79 4.29 -9.82
N ALA A 438 -13.57 4.25 -8.49
CA ALA A 438 -12.58 5.08 -7.80
C ALA A 438 -11.11 4.63 -7.99
N SER A 439 -10.87 3.35 -8.25
CA SER A 439 -9.52 2.81 -8.47
C SER A 439 -9.19 2.59 -9.93
N HIS A 440 -10.10 2.01 -10.70
CA HIS A 440 -9.83 1.59 -12.07
C HIS A 440 -10.20 2.69 -13.07
N ALA A 441 -11.50 2.97 -13.21
CA ALA A 441 -12.04 3.91 -14.21
C ALA A 441 -11.41 5.31 -14.12
N THR A 442 -11.15 5.79 -12.90
CA THR A 442 -10.64 7.16 -12.66
C THR A 442 -9.12 7.24 -12.51
N LYS A 443 -8.41 6.13 -12.27
CA LYS A 443 -6.94 6.15 -12.10
C LYS A 443 -6.22 5.22 -13.07
N ALA A 444 -6.53 3.93 -13.09
CA ALA A 444 -5.84 2.97 -13.97
C ALA A 444 -6.06 3.32 -15.45
N ASP A 445 -7.29 3.55 -15.87
CA ASP A 445 -7.60 3.92 -17.26
C ASP A 445 -7.11 5.30 -17.63
N ARG A 446 -7.16 6.24 -16.67
CA ARG A 446 -6.60 7.58 -16.86
C ARG A 446 -5.08 7.54 -17.04
N HIS A 447 -4.40 6.71 -16.26
CA HIS A 447 -2.95 6.51 -16.39
C HIS A 447 -2.62 5.88 -17.74
N PHE A 448 -3.31 4.79 -18.09
CA PHE A 448 -3.17 4.15 -19.39
C PHE A 448 -3.40 5.14 -20.54
N ALA A 449 -4.50 5.88 -20.53
CA ALA A 449 -4.82 6.84 -21.58
C ALA A 449 -3.80 7.99 -21.67
N ARG A 450 -3.27 8.47 -20.54
CA ARG A 450 -2.15 9.42 -20.54
C ARG A 450 -0.91 8.82 -21.20
N SER A 451 -0.56 7.57 -20.90
CA SER A 451 0.57 6.88 -21.52
C SER A 451 0.45 6.81 -23.05
N LEU A 452 -0.77 6.60 -23.56
CA LEU A 452 -1.07 6.62 -25.00
C LEU A 452 -0.87 8.01 -25.62
N LEU A 453 -1.30 9.06 -24.92
CA LEU A 453 -1.20 10.44 -25.41
C LEU A 453 0.26 10.93 -25.42
N THR A 454 1.07 10.53 -24.45
CA THR A 454 2.50 10.87 -24.36
C THR A 454 3.36 10.09 -25.36
N ASN A 455 2.96 8.88 -25.75
CA ASN A 455 3.68 8.03 -26.70
C ASN A 455 3.26 8.21 -28.17
N LYS A 456 2.52 9.27 -28.52
CA LYS A 456 2.27 9.59 -29.93
C LYS A 456 3.61 9.92 -30.62
N PRO A 457 3.95 9.27 -31.74
CA PRO A 457 5.10 9.71 -32.54
C PRO A 457 4.87 11.17 -32.95
N LYS A 458 5.88 12.01 -32.72
CA LYS A 458 5.90 13.41 -33.18
C LYS A 458 5.73 13.50 -34.69
#